data_AF-A0A7V2M7S2-F1
#
_entry.id   AF-A0A7V2M7S2-F1
#
_cell.length_a   1.000
_cell.length_b   1.000
_cell.length_c   1.000
_cell.angle_alpha   90.00
_cell.angle_beta   90.00
_cell.angle_gamma   90.00
#
_symmetry.space_group_name_H-M   'P 1'
#
loop_
_entity.id
_entity.type
_entity.pdbx_description
1 polymer ?
#
loop_
_entity_poly.entity_id
_entity_poly.type
_entity_poly.pdbx_seq_one_letter_code
_entity_poly.pdbx_strand_id
1 'polypeptide(L)' 'MDRASAAGAPIVKGEYLTFRLGGEEYGIDILKVQEIRGYDTVTRIANA' A
#
# COMPACT_ATOMS: atom_id res chain seq x y z
N MET A 1 -6.35 35.56 -22.82
CA MET A 1 -5.39 34.95 -21.89
C MET A 1 -6.20 34.31 -20.78
N ASP A 2 -6.85 33.19 -21.11
CA ASP A 2 -7.72 32.44 -20.22
C ASP A 2 -6.93 31.20 -19.80
N ARG A 3 -6.49 31.12 -18.54
CA ARG A 3 -5.54 30.11 -18.08
C ARG A 3 -6.26 28.77 -17.91
N ALA A 4 -5.76 27.77 -18.63
CA ALA A 4 -6.16 26.37 -18.55
C ALA A 4 -6.30 25.90 -17.09
N SER A 5 -7.48 25.41 -16.74
CA SER A 5 -7.73 24.69 -15.50
C SER A 5 -7.05 23.32 -15.61
N ALA A 6 -5.91 23.15 -14.93
CA ALA A 6 -5.28 21.85 -14.79
C ALA A 6 -6.26 20.95 -14.01
N ALA A 7 -6.82 19.95 -14.69
CA ALA A 7 -7.73 18.99 -14.11
C ALA A 7 -7.08 18.34 -12.88
N GLY A 8 -7.47 18.80 -11.69
CA GLY A 8 -7.13 18.16 -10.44
C GLY A 8 -7.76 16.78 -10.45
N ALA A 9 -6.95 15.75 -10.67
CA ALA A 9 -7.39 14.38 -10.47
C ALA A 9 -7.99 14.29 -9.05
N PRO A 10 -9.15 13.63 -8.89
CA PRO A 10 -9.75 13.52 -7.58
C PRO A 10 -8.72 12.92 -6.63
N ILE A 11 -8.44 13.62 -5.53
CA ILE A 11 -7.66 13.04 -4.43
C ILE A 11 -8.58 11.99 -3.82
N VAL A 12 -8.52 10.77 -4.35
CA VAL A 12 -9.21 9.64 -3.76
C VAL A 12 -8.63 9.50 -2.37
N LYS A 13 -9.40 9.88 -1.35
CA LYS A 13 -9.08 9.58 0.05
C LYS A 13 -9.20 8.07 0.19
N GLY A 14 -8.13 7.36 -0.17
CA GLY A 14 -8.01 5.93 0.05
C GLY A 14 -7.69 5.66 1.51
N GLU A 15 -8.23 4.57 2.02
CA GLU A 15 -7.81 3.98 3.28
C GLU A 15 -6.65 3.04 2.99
N TYR A 16 -5.57 3.14 3.77
CA TYR A 16 -4.35 2.36 3.56
C TYR A 16 -3.87 1.78 4.88
N LEU A 17 -3.38 0.53 4.83
CA LEU A 17 -2.58 -0.04 5.90
C LEU A 17 -1.12 0.38 5.70
N THR A 18 -0.54 1.06 6.69
CA THR A 18 0.87 1.47 6.69
C THR A 18 1.71 0.52 7.52
N PHE A 19 2.89 0.14 7.03
CA PHE A 19 3.85 -0.68 7.75
C PHE A 19 5.28 -0.27 7.40
N ARG A 20 6.25 -0.67 8.23
CA ARG A 20 7.67 -0.37 8.01
C ARG A 20 8.42 -1.62 7.57
N LEU A 21 9.32 -1.46 6.62
CA LEU A 21 10.31 -2.46 6.25
C LEU A 21 11.70 -1.84 6.41
N GLY A 22 12.45 -2.31 7.42
CA GLY A 22 13.68 -1.65 7.83
C GLY A 22 13.42 -0.19 8.26
N GLY A 23 14.04 0.76 7.56
CA GLY A 23 13.90 2.19 7.83
C GLY A 23 12.74 2.88 7.12
N GLU A 24 12.16 2.24 6.09
CA GLU A 24 11.22 2.84 5.15
C GLU A 24 9.75 2.54 5.49
N GLU A 25 8.84 3.41 5.06
CA GLU A 25 7.40 3.29 5.27
C GLU A 25 6.69 2.96 3.95
N TYR A 26 5.80 1.97 4.00
CA TYR A 26 5.03 1.50 2.85
C TYR A 26 3.53 1.49 3.18
N GLY A 27 2.71 1.66 2.16
CA GLY A 27 1.25 1.63 2.25
C GLY A 27 0.63 0.65 1.25
N ILE A 28 -0.37 -0.11 1.69
CA ILE A 28 -1.21 -0.95 0.84
C ILE A 28 -2.68 -0.50 0.98
N ASP A 29 -3.41 -0.45 -0.13
CA ASP A 29 -4.85 -0.15 -0.14
C ASP A 29 -5.58 -1.14 0.78
N ILE A 30 -6.39 -0.62 1.71
CA ILE A 30 -7.04 -1.45 2.74
C ILE A 30 -7.92 -2.53 2.12
N LEU A 31 -8.53 -2.26 0.96
CA LEU A 31 -9.41 -3.21 0.28
C LEU A 31 -8.64 -4.38 -0.36
N LYS A 32 -7.31 -4.26 -0.48
CA LYS A 32 -6.42 -5.32 -0.95
C LYS A 32 -5.84 -6.16 0.19
N VAL A 33 -6.01 -5.74 1.45
CA VAL A 33 -5.51 -6.50 2.61
C VAL A 33 -6.41 -7.70 2.84
N GLN A 34 -5.85 -8.90 2.71
CA GLN A 34 -6.59 -10.14 2.96
C GLN A 34 -6.70 -10.45 4.46
N GLU A 35 -5.60 -10.25 5.19
CA GLU A 35 -5.49 -10.55 6.62
C GLU A 35 -4.24 -9.86 7.20
N ILE A 36 -4.21 -9.67 8.52
CA ILE A 36 -3.03 -9.22 9.26
C ILE A 36 -2.63 -10.37 10.19
N ARG A 37 -1.44 -10.95 9.98
CA ARG A 37 -0.89 -12.04 10.79
C ARG A 37 0.36 -11.59 11.52
N GLY A 38 0.60 -12.21 12.69
CA GLY A 38 1.90 -12.17 13.34
C GLY A 38 2.96 -12.93 12.54
N TYR A 39 4.23 -12.61 12.77
CA TYR A 39 5.33 -13.35 12.17
C TYR A 39 5.36 -14.78 12.74
N ASP A 40 5.25 -15.78 11.86
CA ASP A 40 5.34 -17.20 12.20
C ASP A 40 6.43 -17.87 11.35
N THR A 41 6.76 -19.12 11.65
CA THR A 41 7.85 -19.82 10.99
C THR A 41 7.48 -20.09 9.53
N VAL A 42 8.23 -19.48 8.61
CA VAL A 42 8.03 -19.70 7.17
C VAL A 42 8.44 -21.13 6.83
N THR A 43 7.51 -21.92 6.29
CA THR A 43 7.82 -23.24 5.74
C THR A 43 8.48 -23.07 4.38
N ARG A 44 9.78 -23.35 4.30
CA ARG A 44 10.54 -23.25 3.04
C ARG A 44 10.15 -24.40 2.10
N ILE A 45 9.74 -24.07 0.88
CA ILE A 45 9.50 -25.04 -0.20
C ILE A 45 10.84 -25.31 -0.91
N ALA A 46 11.19 -26.58 -1.14
CA ALA A 46 12.39 -26.95 -1.89
C ALA A 46 12.23 -26.60 -3.38
N ASN A 47 13.26 -25.95 -3.96
CA ASN A 47 13.32 -25.51 -5.38
C ASN A 47 12.51 -24.24 -5.74
N ALA A 48 12.36 -23.28 -4.81
CA ALA A 48 11.77 -21.97 -5.10
C ALA A 48 12.76 -20.99 -5.74
#